data_AF-A0A4R2C172-F1
#
_entry.id   AF-A0A4R2C172-F1
#
_cell.length_a   1.000
_cell.length_b   1.000
_cell.length_c   1.000
_cell.angle_alpha   90.00
_cell.angle_beta   90.00
_cell.angle_gamma   90.00
#
_symmetry.space_group_name_H-M   'P 1'
#
loop_
_entity.id
_entity.type
_entity.pdbx_description
1 polymer ?
#
loop_
_entity_poly.entity_id
_entity_poly.type
_entity_poly.pdbx_seq_one_letter_code
_entity_poly.pdbx_strand_id
1 'polypeptide(L)'
;MQEMVGPNGFLTSVFGMSALGSASLFIVLIGYIVLKDLPLMDKHGRYLSYFFTHRKREAKVLTATWAIALSFFVTTWFLSTL
;
A
#
# COMPACT_ATOMS: atom_id res chain seq x y z
N MET A 1 -15.27 -17.77 20.20
CA MET A 1 -14.01 -17.23 19.62
C MET A 1 -14.01 -17.27 18.10
N GLN A 2 -14.42 -18.38 17.45
CA GLN A 2 -14.48 -18.49 15.98
C GLN A 2 -15.37 -17.44 15.28
N GLU A 3 -16.43 -16.95 15.93
CA GLU A 3 -17.26 -15.86 15.40
C GLU A 3 -16.56 -14.48 15.42
N MET A 4 -15.58 -14.30 16.33
CA MET A 4 -14.79 -13.06 16.42
C MET A 4 -13.49 -13.14 15.60
N VAL A 5 -12.78 -14.27 15.64
CA VAL A 5 -11.49 -14.51 14.99
C VAL A 5 -11.54 -15.88 14.29
N GLY A 6 -11.26 -15.88 12.99
CA GLY A 6 -11.29 -17.06 12.11
C GLY A 6 -11.54 -16.66 10.65
N PRO A 7 -11.58 -17.59 9.68
CA PRO A 7 -11.72 -17.27 8.25
C PRO A 7 -12.94 -16.40 7.93
N ASN A 8 -14.04 -16.61 8.68
CA ASN A 8 -15.29 -15.86 8.57
C ASN A 8 -15.57 -14.99 9.81
N GLY A 9 -14.57 -14.78 10.68
CA GLY A 9 -14.71 -13.99 11.90
C GLY A 9 -14.91 -12.50 11.60
N PHE A 10 -15.68 -11.81 12.44
CA PHE A 10 -15.96 -10.37 12.27
C PHE A 10 -14.68 -9.53 12.16
N LEU A 11 -13.68 -9.79 13.01
CA LEU A 11 -12.43 -9.04 12.99
C LEU A 11 -11.64 -9.30 11.71
N THR A 12 -11.55 -10.55 11.25
CA THR A 12 -10.87 -10.92 10.00
C THR A 12 -11.49 -10.19 8.80
N SER A 13 -12.82 -10.05 8.76
CA SER A 13 -13.53 -9.32 7.70
C SER A 13 -13.27 -7.81 7.75
N VAL A 14 -13.27 -7.20 8.94
CA VAL A 14 -12.98 -5.77 9.12
C VAL A 14 -11.54 -5.45 8.74
N PHE A 15 -10.58 -6.28 9.16
CA PHE A 15 -9.18 -6.13 8.78
C PHE A 15 -8.96 -6.37 7.28
N GLY A 16 -9.64 -7.36 6.68
CA GLY A 16 -9.60 -7.60 5.24
C GLY A 16 -10.15 -6.43 4.41
N MET A 17 -11.29 -5.85 4.81
CA MET A 17 -11.82 -4.65 4.17
C MET A 17 -10.90 -3.43 4.35
N SER A 18 -10.26 -3.30 5.51
CA SER A 18 -9.28 -2.23 5.79
C SER A 18 -8.01 -2.37 4.96
N ALA A 19 -7.58 -3.62 4.71
CA ALA A 19 -6.47 -3.93 3.81
C ALA A 19 -6.80 -3.54 2.37
N LEU A 20 -8.03 -3.82 1.90
CA LEU A 20 -8.49 -3.40 0.57
C LEU A 20 -8.53 -1.87 0.43
N GLY A 21 -9.02 -1.16 1.44
CA GLY A 21 -9.03 0.31 1.46
C GLY A 21 -7.61 0.90 1.39
N SER A 22 -6.70 0.36 2.21
CA SER A 22 -5.30 0.79 2.24
C SER A 22 -4.57 0.47 0.92
N ALA A 23 -4.82 -0.69 0.33
CA ALA A 23 -4.25 -1.07 -0.97
C ALA A 23 -4.79 -0.21 -2.12
N SER A 24 -6.08 0.14 -2.09
CA SER A 24 -6.68 1.04 -3.08
C SER A 24 -6.06 2.44 -3.01
N LEU A 25 -5.89 2.98 -1.81
CA LEU A 25 -5.18 4.25 -1.59
C LEU A 25 -3.73 4.19 -2.07
N PHE A 26 -3.03 3.08 -1.86
CA PHE A 26 -1.67 2.88 -2.35
C PHE A 26 -1.58 2.94 -3.87
N ILE A 27 -2.50 2.27 -4.58
CA ILE A 27 -2.56 2.28 -6.05
C ILE A 27 -2.86 3.69 -6.58
N VAL A 28 -3.82 4.40 -5.97
CA VAL A 28 -4.15 5.78 -6.35
C VAL A 28 -2.98 6.73 -6.12
N LEU A 29 -2.26 6.59 -5.00
CA LEU A 29 -1.06 7.37 -4.71
C LEU A 29 0.05 7.12 -5.73
N ILE A 30 0.31 5.87 -6.10
CA ILE A 30 1.26 5.52 -7.15
C ILE A 30 0.82 6.15 -8.49
N GLY A 31 -0.45 5.97 -8.87
CA GLY A 31 -0.98 6.52 -10.11
C GLY A 31 -0.86 8.04 -10.18
N TYR A 32 -1.17 8.74 -9.08
CA TYR A 32 -1.03 10.19 -8.98
C TYR A 32 0.43 10.63 -9.12
N ILE A 33 1.35 9.94 -8.45
CA ILE A 33 2.79 10.23 -8.53
C ILE A 33 3.28 10.02 -9.97
N VAL A 34 2.95 8.89 -10.59
CA VAL A 34 3.34 8.56 -11.97
C VAL A 34 2.78 9.59 -12.96
N LEU A 35 1.52 9.99 -12.83
CA LEU A 35 0.92 11.03 -13.69
C LEU A 35 1.60 12.40 -13.51
N LYS A 36 1.91 12.76 -12.27
CA LYS A 36 2.61 14.02 -11.95
C LYS A 36 4.05 14.02 -12.46
N ASP A 37 4.69 12.86 -12.48
CA ASP A 37 6.07 12.69 -12.90
C ASP A 37 6.23 12.32 -14.38
N LEU A 38 5.17 11.93 -15.07
CA LEU A 38 5.13 11.66 -16.52
C LEU A 38 5.85 12.74 -17.37
N PRO A 39 5.60 14.05 -17.19
CA PRO A 39 6.28 15.10 -17.97
C PRO A 39 7.77 15.28 -17.64
N LEU A 40 8.24 14.75 -16.51
CA LEU A 40 9.64 14.76 -16.09
C LEU A 40 10.36 13.47 -16.54
N MET A 41 9.63 12.37 -16.60
CA MET A 41 10.10 11.03 -16.97
C MET A 41 10.52 10.95 -18.44
N ASP A 42 9.82 11.67 -19.33
CA ASP A 42 10.17 11.75 -20.76
C ASP A 42 11.47 12.54 -21.03
N LYS A 43 11.88 13.41 -20.09
CA LYS A 43 13.08 14.25 -20.22
C LYS A 43 14.35 13.59 -19.67
N HIS A 44 14.22 12.59 -18.80
CA HIS A 44 15.35 11.97 -18.12
C HIS A 44 15.23 10.44 -18.16
N GLY A 45 16.03 9.79 -19.00
CA GLY A 45 16.13 8.32 -19.12
C GLY A 45 16.60 7.57 -17.87
N ARG A 46 16.71 8.26 -16.72
CA ARG A 46 17.02 7.71 -15.39
C ARG A 46 16.01 8.17 -14.33
N TYR A 47 14.73 8.08 -14.67
CA TYR A 47 13.62 8.49 -13.82
C TYR A 47 13.65 7.84 -12.42
N LEU A 48 13.95 6.55 -12.32
CA LEU A 48 14.06 5.85 -11.03
C LEU A 48 15.11 6.49 -10.10
N SER A 49 16.29 6.81 -10.64
CA SER A 49 17.34 7.48 -9.86
C SER A 49 16.92 8.90 -9.48
N TYR A 50 16.32 9.65 -10.41
CA TYR A 50 15.81 11.00 -10.14
C TYR A 50 14.71 11.01 -9.06
N PHE A 51 13.79 10.05 -9.12
CA PHE A 51 12.69 9.89 -8.18
C PHE A 51 13.20 9.63 -6.76
N PHE A 52 14.15 8.70 -6.58
CA PHE A 52 14.74 8.45 -5.27
C PHE A 52 15.61 9.62 -4.76
N THR A 53 16.23 10.39 -5.65
CA THR A 53 17.08 11.53 -5.27
C THR A 53 16.28 12.77 -4.91
N HIS A 54 15.26 13.14 -5.70
CA HIS A 54 14.50 14.39 -5.56
C HIS A 54 13.17 14.21 -4.83
N ARG A 55 12.51 13.05 -4.98
CA ARG A 55 11.20 12.78 -4.39
C ARG A 55 11.30 11.91 -3.12
N LYS A 56 12.31 12.15 -2.28
CA LYS A 56 12.54 11.42 -1.01
C LYS A 56 11.33 11.41 -0.08
N ARG A 57 10.54 12.49 -0.07
CA ARG A 57 9.30 12.57 0.73
C ARG A 57 8.21 11.65 0.19
N GLU A 58 8.03 11.62 -1.12
CA GLU A 58 7.03 10.75 -1.78
C GLU A 58 7.47 9.29 -1.71
N ALA A 59 8.75 9.00 -1.88
CA ALA A 59 9.31 7.67 -1.64
C ALA A 59 9.04 7.20 -0.20
N LYS A 60 9.30 8.04 0.82
CA LYS A 60 8.97 7.72 2.23
C LYS A 60 7.48 7.45 2.45
N VAL A 61 6.61 8.25 1.85
CA VAL A 61 5.15 8.04 1.94
C VAL A 61 4.78 6.73 1.25
N LEU A 62 5.33 6.45 0.07
CA LEU A 62 5.11 5.19 -0.64
C LEU A 62 5.54 3.98 0.20
N THR A 63 6.75 4.03 0.78
CA THR A 63 7.26 2.94 1.61
C THR A 63 6.44 2.78 2.89
N ALA A 64 5.98 3.87 3.50
CA ALA A 64 5.11 3.82 4.68
C ALA A 64 3.74 3.22 4.35
N THR A 65 3.09 3.68 3.28
CA THR A 65 1.80 3.13 2.83
C THR A 65 1.93 1.66 2.43
N TRP A 66 3.04 1.28 1.79
CA TRP A 66 3.35 -0.11 1.46
C TRP A 66 3.52 -0.97 2.72
N ALA A 67 4.27 -0.49 3.72
CA ALA A 67 4.47 -1.19 4.98
C ALA A 67 3.15 -1.36 5.77
N ILE A 68 2.28 -0.35 5.75
CA ILE A 68 0.95 -0.41 6.36
C ILE A 68 0.06 -1.43 5.65
N ALA A 69 0.02 -1.41 4.31
CA ALA A 69 -0.74 -2.38 3.54
C ALA A 69 -0.24 -3.82 3.80
N LEU A 70 1.07 -4.01 3.89
CA LEU A 70 1.68 -5.30 4.19
C LEU A 70 1.36 -5.76 5.62
N SER A 71 1.38 -4.87 6.61
CA SER A 71 1.01 -5.24 7.99
C SER A 71 -0.46 -5.67 8.06
N PHE A 72 -1.38 -4.94 7.43
CA PHE A 72 -2.79 -5.33 7.35
C PHE A 72 -2.98 -6.67 6.66
N PHE A 73 -2.22 -6.95 5.60
CA PHE A 73 -2.26 -8.24 4.92
C PHE A 73 -1.79 -9.39 5.82
N VAL A 74 -0.65 -9.22 6.50
CA VAL A 74 -0.11 -10.24 7.42
C VAL A 74 -1.05 -10.47 8.61
N THR A 75 -1.61 -9.40 9.19
CA THR A 75 -2.58 -9.51 10.29
C THR A 75 -3.84 -10.24 9.84
N THR A 76 -4.37 -9.93 8.65
CA THR A 76 -5.55 -10.62 8.11
C THR A 76 -5.26 -12.09 7.84
N TRP A 77 -4.10 -12.40 7.26
CA TRP A 77 -3.68 -13.78 7.01
C TRP A 77 -3.56 -14.57 8.32
N PHE A 78 -2.89 -14.00 9.33
CA PHE A 78 -2.74 -14.62 10.64
C PHE A 78 -4.10 -14.86 11.34
N LEU A 79 -5.00 -13.87 11.30
CA LEU A 79 -6.37 -14.00 11.85
C LEU A 79 -7.22 -15.01 11.09
N SER A 80 -6.98 -15.21 9.79
CA SER A 80 -7.66 -16.21 8.98
C SER A 80 -7.15 -17.63 9.22
N THR A 81 -5.91 -17.79 9.72
CA THR A 81 -5.31 -19.09 10.01
C THR A 81 -5.59 -19.60 11.43
N LEU A 82 -6.19 -18.76 12.28
CA LEU A 82 -6.66 -19.09 13.64
C LEU A 82 -8.07 -19.69 13.60
#